data_AF-A0A0H2RQ08-F1
#
_entry.id   AF-A0A0H2RQ08-F1
#
_cell.length_a   1.000
_cell.length_b   1.000
_cell.length_c   1.000
_cell.angle_alpha   90.00
_cell.angle_beta   90.00
_cell.angle_gamma   90.00
#
_symmetry.space_group_name_H-M   'P 1'
#
loop_
_entity.id
_entity.type
_entity.pdbx_description
1 polymer ?
#
loop_
_entity_poly.entity_id
_entity_poly.type
_entity_poly.pdbx_seq_one_letter_code
_entity_poly.pdbx_strand_id
1 'polypeptide(L)' 'GGRTMMEFAAAKQKLTPAEEARIVDYLLESADRGLPKGREDIIECANEILQQRRQNKKEKVGKDW' A
#
# COMPACT_ATOMS: atom_id res chain seq x y z
N GLY A 1 -5.08 -19.97 -21.65
CA GLY A 1 -4.31 -20.12 -20.40
C GLY A 1 -4.66 -18.96 -19.49
N GLY A 2 -5.58 -19.16 -18.57
CA GLY A 2 -6.00 -18.14 -17.62
C GLY A 2 -5.09 -18.18 -16.40
N ARG A 3 -4.20 -17.20 -16.25
CA ARG A 3 -3.52 -16.95 -14.97
C ARG A 3 -4.60 -16.48 -13.98
N THR A 4 -4.61 -17.06 -12.80
CA THR A 4 -5.63 -16.75 -11.78
C THR A 4 -5.47 -15.31 -11.30
N MET A 5 -6.56 -14.64 -10.90
CA MET A 5 -6.50 -13.25 -10.39
C MET A 5 -5.51 -13.09 -9.24
N MET A 6 -5.30 -14.14 -8.44
CA MET A 6 -4.34 -14.19 -7.34
C MET A 6 -2.88 -14.06 -7.84
N GLU A 7 -2.52 -14.70 -8.95
CA GLU A 7 -1.17 -14.57 -9.53
C GLU A 7 -0.90 -13.15 -10.07
N PHE A 8 -1.92 -12.50 -10.63
CA PHE A 8 -1.82 -11.10 -11.05
C PHE A 8 -1.73 -10.14 -9.87
N ALA A 9 -2.46 -10.39 -8.78
CA ALA A 9 -2.39 -9.59 -7.57
C ALA A 9 -1.01 -9.72 -6.91
N ALA A 10 -0.49 -10.95 -6.78
CA ALA A 10 0.85 -11.21 -6.25
C ALA A 10 1.96 -10.55 -7.07
N ALA A 11 1.83 -10.53 -8.41
CA ALA A 11 2.81 -9.87 -9.29
C ALA A 11 2.76 -8.33 -9.24
N LYS A 12 1.65 -7.74 -8.75
CA LYS A 12 1.48 -6.27 -8.62
C LYS A 12 1.65 -5.78 -7.18
N GLN A 13 1.75 -6.68 -6.21
CA GLN A 13 1.87 -6.38 -4.80
C GLN A 13 3.29 -5.89 -4.48
N LYS A 14 3.42 -4.58 -4.24
CA LYS A 14 4.70 -3.90 -3.96
C LYS A 14 5.07 -3.93 -2.47
N LEU A 15 4.06 -3.89 -1.62
CA LEU A 15 4.21 -3.99 -0.16
C LEU A 15 4.10 -5.44 0.26
N THR A 16 4.84 -5.84 1.28
CA THR A 16 4.62 -7.13 1.93
C THR A 16 3.31 -7.10 2.72
N PRO A 17 2.70 -8.28 2.99
CA PRO A 17 1.50 -8.36 3.83
C PRO A 17 1.65 -7.70 5.20
N ALA A 18 2.86 -7.71 5.77
CA ALA A 18 3.15 -7.05 7.05
C ALA A 18 3.15 -5.51 6.93
N GLU A 19 3.58 -4.97 5.80
CA GLU A 19 3.55 -3.52 5.53
C GLU A 19 2.12 -3.05 5.25
N GLU A 20 1.33 -3.84 4.51
CA GLU A 20 -0.10 -3.55 4.30
C GLU A 20 -0.89 -3.60 5.60
N ALA A 21 -0.61 -4.57 6.48
CA ALA A 21 -1.25 -4.66 7.79
C ALA A 21 -1.00 -3.40 8.63
N ARG A 22 0.21 -2.83 8.58
CA ARG A 22 0.53 -1.56 9.26
C ARG A 22 -0.26 -0.38 8.71
N ILE A 23 -0.45 -0.30 7.40
CA ILE A 23 -1.26 0.76 6.78
C ILE A 23 -2.72 0.59 7.24
N VAL A 24 -3.27 -0.62 7.18
CA VAL A 24 -4.65 -0.89 7.59
C VAL A 24 -4.87 -0.54 9.06
N ASP A 25 -3.96 -0.92 9.95
CA ASP A 25 -4.02 -0.59 11.37
C ASP A 25 -4.03 0.93 11.59
N TYR A 26 -3.15 1.67 10.90
CA TYR A 26 -3.11 3.12 10.94
C TYR A 26 -4.42 3.78 10.43
N LEU A 27 -5.03 3.23 9.37
CA LEU A 27 -6.31 3.73 8.84
C LEU A 27 -7.45 3.49 9.82
N LEU A 28 -7.49 2.32 10.45
CA LEU A 28 -8.50 1.97 11.44
C LEU A 28 -8.37 2.85 12.68
N GLU A 29 -7.15 3.04 13.20
CA GLU A 29 -6.88 3.94 14.33
C GLU A 29 -7.28 5.39 13.99
N SER A 30 -6.96 5.86 12.78
CA SER A 30 -7.32 7.21 12.35
C SER A 30 -8.84 7.39 12.21
N ALA A 31 -9.54 6.38 11.70
CA ALA A 31 -11.00 6.38 11.60
C ALA A 31 -11.68 6.37 12.97
N ASP A 32 -11.17 5.56 13.92
CA ASP A 32 -11.65 5.52 15.30
C ASP A 32 -11.53 6.89 16.00
N ARG A 33 -10.45 7.63 15.69
CA ARG A 33 -10.24 9.01 16.16
C ARG A 33 -11.07 10.07 15.42
N GLY A 34 -11.96 9.68 14.52
CA GLY A 34 -12.80 10.59 13.74
C GLY A 34 -12.06 11.33 12.61
N LEU A 35 -10.87 10.85 12.23
CA LEU A 35 -10.06 11.39 11.14
C LEU A 35 -9.90 10.33 10.02
N PRO A 36 -10.99 9.97 9.32
CA PRO A 36 -10.93 8.97 8.27
C PRO A 36 -9.95 9.39 7.18
N LYS A 37 -9.03 8.50 6.86
CA LYS A 37 -7.95 8.73 5.92
C LYS A 37 -8.37 8.37 4.50
N GLY A 38 -8.01 9.24 3.56
CA GLY A 38 -8.39 9.11 2.15
C GLY A 38 -7.45 8.20 1.38
N ARG A 39 -7.81 7.93 0.12
CA ARG A 39 -6.96 7.19 -0.83
C ARG A 39 -5.57 7.82 -0.98
N GLU A 40 -5.48 9.15 -0.90
CA GLU A 40 -4.22 9.89 -1.02
C GLU A 40 -3.29 9.62 0.17
N ASP A 41 -3.82 9.62 1.40
CA ASP A 41 -3.05 9.24 2.61
C ASP A 41 -2.55 7.79 2.54
N ILE A 42 -3.38 6.87 2.01
CA ILE A 42 -2.99 5.46 1.82
C ILE A 42 -1.80 5.36 0.85
N ILE A 43 -1.86 6.08 -0.27
CA ILE A 43 -0.81 6.13 -1.28
C ILE A 43 0.47 6.76 -0.69
N GLU A 44 0.33 7.81 0.12
CA GLU A 44 1.44 8.46 0.81
C GLU A 44 2.14 7.50 1.78
N CYS A 45 1.40 6.93 2.74
CA CYS A 45 1.95 5.98 3.71
C CYS A 45 2.62 4.76 3.03
N ALA A 46 1.99 4.21 2.00
CA ALA A 46 2.56 3.13 1.21
C ALA A 46 3.87 3.53 0.53
N ASN A 47 3.93 4.73 -0.06
CA ASN A 47 5.14 5.25 -0.69
C ASN A 47 6.24 5.57 0.33
N GLU A 48 5.88 6.05 1.53
CA GLU A 48 6.83 6.28 2.62
C GLU A 48 7.47 4.97 3.11
N ILE A 49 6.65 3.93 3.32
CA ILE A 49 7.15 2.60 3.71
C ILE A 49 8.11 2.05 2.64
N LEU A 50 7.75 2.16 1.36
CA LEU A 50 8.61 1.76 0.24
C LEU A 50 9.90 2.57 0.18
N GLN A 51 9.86 3.87 0.50
CA GLN A 51 11.06 4.71 0.57
C GLN A 51 11.98 4.33 1.73
N GLN A 52 11.42 4.01 2.90
CA GLN A 52 12.18 3.58 4.08
C GLN A 52 12.87 2.22 3.88
N ARG A 53 12.27 1.33 3.07
CA ARG A 53 12.81 -0.02 2.80
C ARG A 53 14.06 -0.08 1.90
N ARG A 54 14.42 1.03 1.22
CA ARG A 54 15.65 1.34 0.42
C ARG A 54 15.61 1.24 -1.12
N GLN A 55 16.20 2.30 -1.71
CA GLN A 55 17.03 2.41 -2.93
C GLN A 55 16.48 2.34 -4.35
N ASN A 56 15.18 2.45 -4.60
CA ASN A 56 14.72 2.79 -5.95
C ASN A 56 13.58 3.82 -5.92
N LYS A 57 13.93 5.09 -6.18
CA LYS A 57 12.98 6.23 -6.34
C LYS A 57 11.91 6.01 -7.42
N LYS A 58 11.96 4.90 -8.16
CA LYS A 58 11.14 4.61 -9.34
C LYS A 58 9.86 3.82 -9.02
N GLU A 59 9.78 3.12 -7.90
CA GLU A 59 8.57 2.34 -7.54
C GLU A 59 7.68 3.12 -6.58
N LYS A 60 6.80 3.95 -7.17
CA LYS A 60 5.67 4.54 -6.45
C LYS A 60 4.41 3.69 -6.64
N VAL A 61 3.58 3.60 -5.61
CA VAL A 61 2.20 3.12 -5.70
C VAL A 61 1.28 4.25 -6.22
N GLY A 62 0.15 3.89 -6.82
CA GLY A 62 -0.88 4.86 -7.26
C GLY A 62 -0.69 5.50 -8.65
N LYS A 63 0.36 5.13 -9.39
CA LYS A 63 0.58 5.68 -10.75
C LYS A 63 -0.37 5.09 -11.82
N ASP A 64 -0.92 3.90 -11.57
CA ASP A 64 -1.85 3.17 -12.46
C ASP A 64 -2.85 2.38 -11.61
N TRP A 65 -3.69 3.07 -10.84
CA TRP A 65 -4.68 2.45 -9.95
C TRP A 65 -6.10 2.87 -10.27
#